data_AF-A0A0K8UP61-F1
#
_entry.id   AF-A0A0K8UP61-F1
#
_cell.length_a   1.000
_cell.length_b   1.000
_cell.length_c   1.000
_cell.angle_alpha   90.00
_cell.angle_beta   90.00
_cell.angle_gamma   90.00
#
_symmetry.space_group_name_H-M   'P 1'
#
loop_
_entity.id
_entity.type
_entity.pdbx_description
1 polymer ?
#
loop_
_entity_poly.entity_id
_entity_poly.type
_entity_poly.pdbx_seq_one_letter_code
_entity_poly.pdbx_strand_id
1 'polypeptide(L)'
;MKFGGGSLIAWGCFRGNELGVLRRIDGIMRATDYIDILENSYLPSLDIFGLERGQGDIFKQDNDPKHTAKVTKSWFVDNGIKLLDLPPQSPDLNPIEHLWAILKRKFFPYIFQKRLMNCGSGPSTHGKI
;
A
#
# COMPACT_ATOMS: atom_id res chain seq x y z
N MET A 1 21.17 2.76 21.66
CA MET A 1 20.76 1.76 20.65
C MET A 1 19.72 2.36 19.71
N LYS A 2 20.03 2.58 18.43
CA LYS A 2 19.01 2.83 17.39
C LYS A 2 18.86 1.54 16.59
N PHE A 3 17.70 0.89 16.71
CA PHE A 3 17.41 -0.29 15.90
C PHE A 3 16.95 0.18 14.52
N GLY A 4 17.83 0.07 13.52
CA GLY A 4 17.47 0.27 12.11
C GLY A 4 16.57 -0.88 11.64
N GLY A 5 15.28 -0.79 11.91
CA GLY A 5 14.28 -1.60 11.24
C GLY A 5 13.86 -0.92 9.96
N GLY A 6 14.18 -1.52 8.81
CA GLY A 6 13.65 -1.04 7.53
C GLY A 6 12.13 -1.01 7.55
N SER A 7 11.53 0.00 6.93
CA SER A 7 10.09 0.11 6.72
C SER A 7 9.72 -0.46 5.35
N LEU A 8 8.75 -1.37 5.29
CA LEU A 8 8.10 -1.76 4.04
C LEU A 8 6.99 -0.76 3.74
N ILE A 9 7.04 -0.16 2.55
CA ILE A 9 5.93 0.63 2.02
C ILE A 9 5.27 -0.20 0.93
N ALA A 10 3.94 -0.25 0.95
CA ALA A 10 3.14 -0.96 -0.04
C ALA A 10 1.90 -0.15 -0.39
N TRP A 11 1.41 -0.36 -1.60
CA TRP A 11 0.14 0.12 -2.09
C TRP A 11 -0.73 -1.07 -2.49
N GLY A 12 -2.03 -0.96 -2.25
CA GLY A 12 -2.99 -1.94 -2.71
C GLY A 12 -4.38 -1.32 -2.77
N CYS A 13 -5.31 -2.02 -3.40
CA CYS A 13 -6.72 -1.64 -3.46
C CYS A 13 -7.61 -2.87 -3.29
N PHE A 14 -8.89 -2.65 -2.99
CA PHE A 14 -9.88 -3.71 -2.88
C PHE A 14 -11.26 -3.19 -3.24
N ARG A 15 -12.17 -4.11 -3.59
CA ARG A 15 -13.58 -3.83 -3.90
C ARG A 15 -14.43 -4.93 -3.29
N GLY A 16 -15.28 -4.59 -2.32
CA GLY A 16 -16.09 -5.60 -1.61
C GLY A 16 -15.19 -6.68 -0.99
N ASN A 17 -15.29 -7.91 -1.50
CA ASN A 17 -14.49 -9.05 -1.06
C ASN A 17 -13.28 -9.36 -1.97
N GLU A 18 -13.07 -8.59 -3.03
CA GLU A 18 -12.00 -8.79 -4.00
C GLU A 18 -10.80 -7.90 -3.68
N LEU A 19 -9.59 -8.48 -3.78
CA LEU A 19 -8.33 -7.76 -3.60
C LEU A 19 -7.72 -7.47 -4.97
N GLY A 20 -7.32 -6.23 -5.18
CA GLY A 20 -6.52 -5.85 -6.33
C GLY A 20 -5.04 -6.16 -6.14
N VAL A 21 -4.22 -5.63 -7.04
CA VAL A 21 -2.78 -5.78 -7.02
C VAL A 21 -2.17 -5.14 -5.76
N LEU A 22 -1.39 -5.91 -5.01
CA LEU A 22 -0.54 -5.41 -3.93
C LEU A 22 0.86 -5.13 -4.47
N ARG A 23 1.27 -3.87 -4.46
CA ARG A 23 2.57 -3.42 -4.96
C ARG A 23 3.46 -2.94 -3.82
N ARG A 24 4.68 -3.48 -3.75
CA ARG A 24 5.74 -2.92 -2.90
C ARG A 24 6.26 -1.62 -3.51
N ILE A 25 6.51 -0.63 -2.67
CA ILE A 25 7.12 0.64 -3.04
C ILE A 25 8.49 0.71 -2.38
N ASP A 26 9.51 0.96 -3.19
CA ASP A 26 10.88 1.15 -2.71
C ASP A 26 11.17 2.65 -2.54
N GLY A 27 11.67 3.02 -1.35
CA GLY A 27 11.99 4.41 -1.03
C GLY A 27 10.75 5.26 -0.73
N ILE A 28 10.86 6.58 -0.95
CA ILE A 28 9.79 7.55 -0.67
C ILE A 28 8.94 7.73 -1.93
N MET A 29 7.62 7.52 -1.80
CA MET A 29 6.65 7.70 -2.89
C MET A 29 6.40 9.19 -3.20
N ARG A 30 6.62 9.60 -4.45
CA ARG A 30 6.21 10.91 -4.99
C ARG A 30 4.86 10.82 -5.71
N ALA A 31 4.29 11.97 -6.07
CA ALA A 31 3.03 12.01 -6.82
C ALA A 31 3.14 11.33 -8.21
N THR A 32 4.27 11.46 -8.89
CA THR A 32 4.51 10.78 -10.17
C THR A 32 4.58 9.25 -10.01
N ASP A 33 5.19 8.78 -8.93
CA ASP A 33 5.23 7.34 -8.61
C ASP A 33 3.81 6.82 -8.31
N TYR A 34 2.96 7.68 -7.73
CA TYR A 34 1.56 7.34 -7.52
C TYR A 34 0.78 7.18 -8.84
N ILE A 35 1.03 8.04 -9.83
CA ILE A 35 0.46 7.85 -11.19
C ILE A 35 0.88 6.51 -11.78
N ASP A 36 2.16 6.17 -11.71
CA ASP A 36 2.67 4.88 -12.19
C ASP A 36 1.99 3.69 -11.48
N ILE A 37 1.71 3.83 -10.18
CA ILE A 37 0.96 2.82 -9.42
C ILE A 37 -0.49 2.74 -9.89
N LEU A 38 -1.15 3.87 -10.16
CA LEU A 38 -2.51 3.86 -10.69
C LEU A 38 -2.55 3.16 -12.07
N GLU A 39 -1.58 3.45 -12.94
CA GLU A 39 -1.51 2.86 -14.27
C GLU A 39 -1.17 1.37 -14.25
N ASN A 40 -0.19 0.98 -13.43
CA ASN A 40 0.41 -0.36 -13.46
C ASN A 40 -0.06 -1.26 -12.31
N SER A 41 -0.97 -0.80 -11.46
CA SER A 41 -1.53 -1.62 -10.38
C SER A 41 -3.03 -1.42 -10.20
N TYR A 42 -3.54 -0.18 -10.23
CA TYR A 42 -4.99 0.02 -10.14
C TYR A 42 -5.72 -0.41 -11.43
N LEU A 43 -5.30 0.06 -12.60
CA LEU A 43 -5.98 -0.29 -13.86
C LEU A 43 -6.02 -1.81 -14.12
N PRO A 44 -4.93 -2.58 -13.92
CA PRO A 44 -5.00 -4.05 -14.01
C PRO A 44 -5.92 -4.68 -12.96
N SER A 45 -6.12 -4.02 -11.81
CA SER A 45 -7.05 -4.52 -10.79
C SER A 45 -8.51 -4.40 -11.23
N LEU A 46 -8.84 -3.53 -12.19
CA LEU A 46 -10.20 -3.45 -12.73
C LEU A 46 -10.63 -4.76 -13.38
N ASP A 47 -9.73 -5.42 -14.10
CA ASP A 47 -9.99 -6.74 -14.70
C ASP A 47 -10.28 -7.79 -13.62
N ILE A 48 -9.53 -7.76 -12.50
CA ILE A 48 -9.77 -8.63 -11.34
C ILE A 48 -11.16 -8.38 -10.75
N PHE A 49 -11.60 -7.12 -10.76
CA PHE A 49 -12.92 -6.71 -10.26
C PHE A 49 -14.06 -6.91 -11.27
N GLY A 50 -13.76 -7.41 -12.49
CA GLY A 50 -14.71 -7.52 -13.57
C GLY A 50 -15.28 -6.16 -14.03
N LEU A 51 -14.45 -5.11 -14.00
CA LEU A 51 -14.83 -3.74 -14.36
C LEU A 51 -14.04 -3.25 -15.58
N GLU A 52 -14.69 -2.43 -16.40
CA GLU A 52 -14.02 -1.66 -17.45
C GLU A 52 -13.63 -0.27 -16.95
N ARG A 53 -12.64 0.35 -17.60
CA ARG A 53 -12.23 1.73 -17.28
C ARG A 53 -13.41 2.68 -17.45
N GLY A 54 -13.66 3.50 -16.43
CA GLY A 54 -14.77 4.46 -16.42
C GLY A 54 -16.16 3.86 -16.19
N GLN A 55 -16.28 2.53 -16.19
CA GLN A 55 -17.48 1.81 -15.77
C GLN A 55 -17.23 1.21 -14.39
N GLY A 56 -17.60 1.93 -13.33
CA GLY A 56 -17.36 1.40 -12.00
C GLY A 56 -17.71 2.33 -10.86
N ASP A 57 -17.43 1.78 -9.68
CA ASP A 57 -17.60 2.41 -8.38
C ASP A 57 -16.76 3.69 -8.22
N ILE A 58 -17.08 4.47 -7.20
CA ILE A 58 -16.34 5.67 -6.84
C ILE A 58 -15.02 5.25 -6.17
N PHE A 59 -13.89 5.68 -6.74
CA PHE A 59 -12.57 5.46 -6.17
C PHE A 59 -12.41 6.29 -4.89
N LYS A 60 -11.96 5.64 -3.81
CA LYS A 60 -11.68 6.29 -2.53
C LYS A 60 -10.19 6.17 -2.22
N GLN A 61 -9.58 7.28 -1.82
CA GLN A 61 -8.20 7.38 -1.38
C GLN A 61 -8.09 8.33 -0.19
N ASP A 62 -6.99 8.26 0.56
CA ASP A 62 -6.73 9.22 1.65
C ASP A 62 -6.36 10.62 1.11
N ASN A 63 -6.27 11.57 2.03
CA ASN A 63 -5.94 12.97 1.73
C ASN A 63 -4.42 13.26 1.72
N ASP A 64 -3.58 12.25 1.50
CA ASP A 64 -2.14 12.47 1.40
C ASP A 64 -1.81 13.47 0.27
N PRO A 65 -0.87 14.41 0.47
CA PRO A 65 -0.51 15.40 -0.55
C PRO A 65 -0.21 14.83 -1.92
N LYS A 66 0.35 13.61 -2.01
CA LYS A 66 0.65 12.97 -3.31
C LYS A 66 -0.60 12.43 -4.01
N HIS A 67 -1.61 12.00 -3.26
CA HIS A 67 -2.88 11.52 -3.81
C HIS A 67 -3.79 12.70 -4.21
N THR A 68 -3.67 13.83 -3.51
CA THR A 68 -4.47 15.04 -3.77
C THR A 68 -3.78 16.05 -4.71
N ALA A 69 -2.56 15.75 -5.17
CA ALA A 69 -1.80 16.56 -6.11
C ALA A 69 -2.58 16.82 -7.41
N LYS A 70 -2.36 17.99 -8.03
CA LYS A 70 -3.04 18.36 -9.28
C LYS A 70 -2.87 17.30 -10.38
N VAL A 71 -1.64 16.79 -10.55
CA VAL A 71 -1.34 15.76 -11.56
C VAL A 71 -2.16 14.48 -11.32
N THR A 72 -2.34 14.09 -10.06
CA THR A 72 -3.14 12.93 -9.67
C THR A 72 -4.62 13.14 -9.97
N LYS A 73 -5.16 14.31 -9.60
CA LYS A 73 -6.56 14.64 -9.90
C LYS A 73 -6.82 14.69 -11.40
N SER A 74 -5.92 15.27 -12.18
CA SER A 74 -6.00 15.28 -13.64
C SER A 74 -6.01 13.87 -14.21
N TRP A 75 -5.14 12.98 -13.73
CA TRP A 75 -5.12 11.60 -14.19
C TRP A 75 -6.45 10.87 -14.00
N PHE A 76 -7.13 11.06 -12.85
CA PHE A 76 -8.46 10.47 -12.64
C PHE A 76 -9.50 10.99 -13.65
N VAL A 77 -9.48 12.29 -13.94
CA VAL A 77 -10.35 12.93 -14.93
C VAL A 77 -10.07 12.38 -16.33
N ASP A 78 -8.81 12.33 -16.74
CA ASP A 78 -8.38 11.87 -18.07
C ASP A 78 -8.72 10.39 -18.31
N ASN A 79 -8.80 9.60 -17.24
CA ASN A 79 -9.16 8.19 -17.28
C ASN A 79 -10.65 7.93 -17.02
N GLY A 80 -11.47 8.96 -16.84
CA GLY A 80 -12.91 8.83 -16.60
C GLY A 80 -13.26 8.15 -15.27
N ILE A 81 -12.33 8.10 -14.32
CA ILE A 81 -12.53 7.45 -13.02
C ILE A 81 -13.10 8.46 -12.04
N LYS A 82 -14.24 8.15 -11.43
CA LYS A 82 -14.87 8.99 -10.41
C LYS A 82 -14.10 8.90 -9.10
N LEU A 83 -13.55 10.02 -8.64
CA LEU A 83 -12.87 10.14 -7.36
C LEU A 83 -13.81 10.69 -6.29
N LEU A 84 -13.85 10.08 -5.10
CA LEU A 84 -14.54 10.64 -3.95
C LEU A 84 -13.68 11.73 -3.29
N ASP A 85 -14.18 12.96 -3.25
CA ASP A 85 -13.58 14.00 -2.43
C ASP A 85 -13.89 13.74 -0.95
N LEU A 86 -12.88 13.33 -0.18
CA LEU A 86 -13.00 13.19 1.27
C LEU A 86 -12.70 14.52 1.95
N PRO A 87 -13.49 14.94 2.96
CA PRO A 87 -13.15 16.11 3.76
C PRO A 87 -11.79 15.91 4.46
N PRO A 88 -10.99 16.98 4.63
CA PRO A 88 -9.74 16.93 5.38
C PRO A 88 -9.95 16.32 6.78
N GLN A 89 -8.96 15.58 7.28
CA GLN A 89 -8.96 15.01 8.64
C GLN A 89 -10.03 13.94 8.94
N SER A 90 -10.45 13.16 7.94
CA SER A 90 -11.36 12.01 8.14
C SER A 90 -10.69 10.65 7.87
N PRO A 91 -9.63 10.27 8.61
CA PRO A 91 -8.95 8.98 8.42
C PRO A 91 -9.90 7.80 8.66
N ASP A 92 -10.87 7.96 9.57
CA ASP A 92 -11.86 6.95 9.93
C ASP A 92 -12.82 6.60 8.78
N LEU A 93 -12.88 7.45 7.74
CA LEU A 93 -13.73 7.24 6.57
C LEU A 93 -13.04 6.47 5.44
N ASN A 94 -11.76 6.11 5.59
CA ASN A 94 -11.04 5.33 4.59
C ASN A 94 -11.02 3.83 4.97
N PRO A 95 -11.87 2.99 4.35
CA PRO A 95 -11.98 1.58 4.73
C PRO A 95 -10.69 0.77 4.49
N ILE A 96 -9.75 1.27 3.68
CA ILE A 96 -8.46 0.61 3.49
C ILE A 96 -7.57 0.66 4.75
N GLU A 97 -7.74 1.67 5.61
CA GLU A 97 -6.99 1.77 6.87
C GLU A 97 -7.33 0.63 7.82
N HIS A 98 -8.61 0.22 7.85
CA HIS A 98 -9.03 -0.95 8.60
C HIS A 98 -8.38 -2.24 8.07
N LEU A 99 -8.28 -2.39 6.75
CA LEU A 99 -7.60 -3.53 6.15
C LEU A 99 -6.10 -3.53 6.48
N TRP A 100 -5.43 -2.37 6.39
CA TRP A 100 -4.03 -2.24 6.77
C TRP A 100 -3.80 -2.53 8.26
N ALA A 101 -4.72 -2.12 9.15
CA ALA A 101 -4.63 -2.44 10.58
C ALA A 101 -4.72 -3.97 10.82
N ILE A 102 -5.63 -4.66 10.14
CA ILE A 102 -5.75 -6.12 10.21
C ILE A 102 -4.47 -6.79 9.70
N LEU A 103 -3.94 -6.35 8.55
CA LEU A 103 -2.71 -6.88 7.96
C LEU A 103 -1.53 -6.67 8.91
N LYS A 104 -1.31 -5.45 9.42
CA LYS A 104 -0.27 -5.15 10.40
C LYS A 104 -0.37 -6.08 11.61
N ARG A 105 -1.57 -6.26 12.18
CA ARG A 105 -1.78 -7.17 13.33
C ARG A 105 -1.45 -8.62 13.01
N LYS A 106 -1.80 -9.12 11.82
CA LYS A 106 -1.51 -10.49 11.40
C LYS A 106 -0.03 -10.71 11.06
N PHE A 107 0.64 -9.74 10.44
CA PHE A 107 2.04 -9.86 10.00
C PHE A 107 3.05 -9.51 11.09
N PHE A 108 2.70 -8.69 12.08
CA PHE A 108 3.62 -8.26 13.13
C PHE A 108 4.27 -9.43 13.90
N PRO A 109 3.55 -10.50 14.29
CA PRO A 109 4.15 -11.67 14.93
C PRO A 109 5.18 -12.38 14.03
N TYR A 110 4.90 -12.52 12.73
CA TYR A 110 5.81 -13.17 11.78
C TYR A 110 7.08 -12.36 11.56
N ILE A 111 6.96 -11.03 11.43
CA ILE A 111 8.12 -10.13 11.29
C ILE A 111 8.97 -10.19 12.56
N PHE A 112 8.36 -10.19 13.73
CA PHE A 112 9.05 -10.30 15.01
C PHE A 112 9.79 -11.64 15.15
N GLN A 113 9.13 -12.76 14.83
CA GLN A 113 9.73 -14.10 14.91
C GLN A 113 10.89 -14.29 13.93
N LYS A 114 10.76 -13.85 12.67
CA LYS A 114 11.86 -13.91 11.68
C LYS A 114 13.07 -13.08 12.15
N ARG A 115 12.82 -11.96 12.81
CA ARG A 115 13.88 -11.09 13.36
C ARG A 115 14.59 -11.74 14.55
N LEU A 116 13.89 -12.49 15.39
CA LEU A 116 14.50 -13.30 16.46
C LEU A 116 15.35 -14.45 15.88
N MET A 117 14.87 -15.15 14.84
CA MET A 117 15.62 -16.24 14.21
C MET A 117 16.91 -15.77 13.52
N ASN A 118 16.92 -14.55 12.96
CA ASN A 118 18.12 -13.96 12.33
C ASN A 118 19.16 -13.43 13.34
N CYS A 119 18.84 -13.36 14.63
CA CYS A 119 19.81 -13.00 15.68
C CYS A 119 20.58 -14.21 16.24
N GLY A 120 20.32 -15.43 15.75
CA GLY A 120 20.83 -16.68 16.35
C GLY A 120 22.01 -17.36 15.64
N SER A 121 22.54 -16.85 14.53
CA SER A 121 23.63 -17.51 13.79
C SER A 121 24.93 -16.69 13.80
N GLY A 122 25.57 -16.60 14.96
CA GLY A 122 27.00 -16.33 15.07
C GLY A 122 27.79 -17.64 15.08
N PRO A 123 28.98 -17.72 14.47
CA PRO A 123 29.76 -18.96 14.45
C PRO A 123 30.22 -19.35 15.86
N SER A 124 29.84 -20.55 16.29
CA SER A 124 30.40 -21.19 17.48
C SER A 124 31.88 -21.45 17.24
N THR A 125 32.75 -20.66 17.86
CA THR A 125 34.17 -20.98 17.97
C THR A 125 34.32 -22.09 19.00
N HIS A 126 34.30 -23.34 18.55
CA HIS A 126 34.83 -24.47 19.29
C HIS A 126 36.20 -24.86 18.71
N GLY A 127 37.21 -24.85 19.58
CA GLY A 127 38.42 -25.64 19.40
C GLY A 127 39.73 -24.86 19.50
N LYS A 128 40.35 -24.90 20.69
CA LYS A 128 41.60 -25.65 20.96
C LYS A 128 42.27 -25.13 22.24
N ILE A 129 42.40 -26.00 23.24
CA ILE A 129 43.69 -26.33 23.88
C ILE A 129 43.66 -27.84 24.12
#